data_AF-A0A367M6R5-F1
#
_entry.id   AF-A0A367M6R5-F1
#
_cell.length_a   1.000
_cell.length_b   1.000
_cell.length_c   1.000
_cell.angle_alpha   90.00
_cell.angle_beta   90.00
_cell.angle_gamma   90.00
#
_symmetry.space_group_name_H-M   'P 1'
#
loop_
_entity.id
_entity.type
_entity.pdbx_description
1 polymer ?
#
loop_
_entity_poly.entity_id
_entity_poly.type
_entity_poly.pdbx_seq_one_letter_code
_entity_poly.pdbx_strand_id
1 'polypeptide(L)'
;VGDGINDSLALKAGVVGVAMGAGGADIALASADIVLIGSDLRRLGTCVRLSRQCRRTLQVNVAIGLGWTLAIVAAAAFGLLGAAGAMVAALLHNLSTLLVLGNAGRLLRFEEPLGQPRPAVEGREEEGTP
;
A
#
# COMPACT_ATOMS: atom_id res chain seq x y z
N VAL A 1 -11.88 -10.19 8.70
CA VAL A 1 -12.57 -10.08 7.40
C VAL A 1 -14.03 -10.38 7.69
N GLY A 2 -14.95 -9.59 7.17
CA GLY A 2 -16.38 -9.78 7.39
C GLY A 2 -17.19 -9.23 6.24
N ASP A 3 -18.44 -9.63 6.14
CA ASP A 3 -19.40 -9.11 5.17
C ASP A 3 -20.64 -8.53 5.87
N GLY A 4 -20.88 -8.84 7.14
CA GLY A 4 -22.16 -8.54 7.80
C GLY A 4 -22.12 -7.53 8.95
N ILE A 5 -23.32 -7.20 9.43
CA ILE A 5 -23.55 -6.41 10.64
C ILE A 5 -22.87 -7.04 11.87
N ASN A 6 -22.92 -8.38 11.96
CA ASN A 6 -22.36 -9.12 13.09
C ASN A 6 -20.82 -8.99 13.18
N ASP A 7 -20.15 -8.78 12.05
CA ASP A 7 -18.69 -8.65 12.02
C ASP A 7 -18.22 -7.20 12.24
N SER A 8 -19.12 -6.21 12.18
CA SER A 8 -18.77 -4.78 12.21
C SER A 8 -17.98 -4.36 13.46
N LEU A 9 -18.36 -4.86 14.64
CA LEU A 9 -17.62 -4.61 15.88
C LEU A 9 -16.23 -5.26 15.85
N ALA A 10 -16.13 -6.47 15.30
CA ALA A 10 -14.86 -7.17 15.16
C ALA A 10 -13.93 -6.49 14.13
N LEU A 11 -14.49 -5.92 13.06
CA LEU A 11 -13.76 -5.14 12.06
C LEU A 11 -13.18 -3.85 12.67
N LYS A 12 -13.97 -3.15 13.49
CA LYS A 12 -13.53 -1.95 14.23
C LYS A 12 -12.49 -2.24 15.31
N ALA A 13 -12.60 -3.39 15.98
CA ALA A 13 -11.67 -3.77 17.04
C ALA A 13 -10.35 -4.34 16.50
N GLY A 14 -10.35 -4.82 15.25
CA GLY A 14 -9.17 -5.36 14.59
C GLY A 14 -8.12 -4.29 14.28
N VAL A 15 -6.87 -4.73 14.12
CA VAL A 15 -5.76 -3.85 13.66
C VAL A 15 -5.98 -3.40 12.20
N VAL A 16 -6.61 -4.27 11.40
CA VAL A 16 -7.05 -3.98 10.04
C VAL A 16 -8.36 -4.73 9.79
N GLY A 17 -9.45 -3.99 9.61
CA GLY A 17 -10.74 -4.51 9.16
C GLY A 17 -10.79 -4.63 7.64
N VAL A 18 -11.23 -5.79 7.12
CA VAL A 18 -11.47 -5.98 5.68
C VAL A 18 -12.91 -6.39 5.44
N ALA A 19 -13.64 -5.61 4.64
CA ALA A 19 -15.02 -5.89 4.24
C ALA A 19 -15.11 -6.42 2.80
N MET A 20 -16.08 -7.31 2.55
CA MET A 20 -16.40 -7.80 1.21
C MET A 20 -17.41 -6.86 0.53
N GLY A 21 -17.06 -6.27 -0.62
CA GLY A 21 -17.89 -5.25 -1.28
C GLY A 21 -19.05 -5.78 -2.12
N ALA A 22 -18.96 -7.01 -2.66
CA ALA A 22 -19.96 -7.54 -3.60
C ALA A 22 -21.26 -8.07 -2.95
N GLY A 23 -21.35 -8.01 -1.62
CA GLY A 23 -22.53 -8.47 -0.86
C GLY A 23 -22.47 -8.13 0.62
N GLY A 24 -21.56 -7.25 1.02
CA GLY A 24 -21.40 -6.87 2.42
C GLY A 24 -22.38 -5.78 2.83
N ALA A 25 -22.89 -5.86 4.05
CA ALA A 25 -23.74 -4.85 4.66
C ALA A 25 -23.01 -3.49 4.75
N ASP A 26 -23.75 -2.40 4.54
CA ASP A 26 -23.21 -1.03 4.60
C ASP A 26 -22.45 -0.73 5.91
N ILE A 27 -22.91 -1.31 7.02
CA ILE A 27 -22.27 -1.12 8.31
C ILE A 27 -20.90 -1.83 8.42
N ALA A 28 -20.71 -2.95 7.70
CA ALA A 28 -19.41 -3.62 7.60
C ALA A 28 -18.44 -2.79 6.76
N LEU A 29 -18.93 -2.21 5.66
CA LEU A 29 -18.16 -1.31 4.79
C LEU A 29 -17.71 -0.04 5.54
N ALA A 30 -18.61 0.57 6.33
CA ALA A 30 -18.29 1.75 7.14
C ALA A 30 -17.34 1.46 8.32
N SER A 31 -17.17 0.18 8.69
CA SER A 31 -16.36 -0.24 9.82
C SER A 31 -15.00 -0.82 9.42
N ALA A 32 -14.78 -1.11 8.14
CA ALA A 32 -13.53 -1.69 7.65
C ALA A 32 -12.56 -0.63 7.11
N ASP A 33 -11.26 -0.91 7.21
CA ASP A 33 -10.19 -0.08 6.64
C ASP A 33 -9.99 -0.35 5.14
N ILE A 34 -10.33 -1.56 4.70
CA ILE A 34 -10.13 -2.03 3.32
C ILE A 34 -11.41 -2.69 2.82
N VAL A 35 -11.82 -2.36 1.59
CA VAL A 35 -12.96 -2.99 0.92
C VAL A 35 -12.46 -3.79 -0.28
N LEU A 36 -12.82 -5.08 -0.32
CA LEU A 36 -12.54 -5.96 -1.47
C LEU A 36 -13.65 -5.82 -2.51
N ILE A 37 -13.32 -5.25 -3.67
CA ILE A 37 -14.24 -5.09 -4.79
C ILE A 37 -14.33 -6.44 -5.54
N GLY A 38 -15.30 -7.27 -5.13
CA GLY A 38 -15.56 -8.61 -5.67
C GLY A 38 -15.72 -9.68 -4.58
N SER A 39 -16.24 -10.85 -4.96
CA SER A 39 -16.42 -11.99 -4.05
C SER A 39 -15.18 -12.89 -3.93
N ASP A 40 -14.10 -12.58 -4.64
CA ASP A 40 -12.89 -13.40 -4.67
C ASP A 40 -11.92 -13.05 -3.52
N LEU A 41 -11.96 -13.86 -2.46
CA LEU A 41 -11.05 -13.77 -1.32
C LEU A 41 -9.57 -13.92 -1.69
N ARG A 42 -9.22 -14.46 -2.87
CA ARG A 42 -7.80 -14.53 -3.29
C ARG A 42 -7.18 -13.15 -3.46
N ARG A 43 -7.98 -12.11 -3.73
CA ARG A 43 -7.53 -10.70 -3.79
C ARG A 43 -7.01 -10.21 -2.44
N LEU A 44 -7.47 -10.78 -1.32
CA LEU A 44 -6.90 -10.51 0.00
C LEU A 44 -5.42 -10.92 0.06
N GLY A 45 -5.06 -12.05 -0.55
CA GLY A 45 -3.68 -12.51 -0.65
C GLY A 45 -2.81 -11.54 -1.45
N THR A 46 -3.33 -11.01 -2.56
CA THR A 46 -2.66 -9.95 -3.33
C THR A 46 -2.45 -8.68 -2.50
N CYS A 47 -3.49 -8.24 -1.78
CA CYS A 47 -3.41 -7.07 -0.90
C CYS A 47 -2.32 -7.23 0.17
N VAL A 48 -2.26 -8.39 0.82
CA VAL A 48 -1.21 -8.68 1.84
C VAL A 48 0.18 -8.70 1.21
N ARG A 49 0.35 -9.26 0.01
CA ARG A 49 1.64 -9.28 -0.71
C ARG A 49 2.09 -7.86 -1.09
N LEU A 50 1.19 -7.05 -1.64
CA LEU A 50 1.43 -5.65 -1.97
C LEU A 50 1.83 -4.87 -0.71
N SER A 51 1.09 -5.04 0.39
CA SER A 51 1.37 -4.38 1.67
C SER A 51 2.77 -4.72 2.21
N ARG A 52 3.18 -5.99 2.13
CA ARG A 52 4.54 -6.42 2.51
C ARG A 52 5.62 -5.76 1.64
N GLN A 53 5.40 -5.70 0.33
CA GLN A 53 6.33 -5.05 -0.59
C GLN A 53 6.39 -3.54 -0.35
N CYS A 54 5.24 -2.90 -0.10
CA CYS A 54 5.15 -1.50 0.30
C CYS A 54 5.95 -1.23 1.55
N ARG A 55 5.78 -2.04 2.60
CA ARG A 55 6.54 -1.89 3.85
C ARG A 55 8.04 -2.02 3.65
N ARG A 56 8.50 -2.93 2.78
CA ARG A 56 9.92 -3.06 2.46
C ARG A 56 10.46 -1.82 1.74
N THR A 57 9.73 -1.30 0.76
CA THR A 57 10.14 -0.06 0.06
C THR A 57 10.14 1.15 1.00
N LEU A 58 9.14 1.25 1.89
CA LEU A 58 9.07 2.29 2.91
C LEU A 58 10.28 2.25 3.85
N GLN A 59 10.66 1.07 4.34
CA GLN A 59 11.84 0.91 5.21
C GLN A 59 13.13 1.35 4.52
N VAL A 60 13.29 1.03 3.23
CA VAL A 60 14.45 1.51 2.44
C VAL A 60 14.43 3.03 2.28
N ASN A 61 13.26 3.62 1.97
CA ASN A 61 13.12 5.07 1.84
C ASN A 61 13.45 5.81 3.14
N VAL A 62 12.96 5.30 4.28
CA VAL A 62 13.27 5.86 5.60
C VAL A 62 14.76 5.73 5.91
N ALA A 63 15.38 4.58 5.61
CA ALA A 63 16.81 4.39 5.82
C ALA A 63 17.66 5.36 4.99
N ILE A 64 17.31 5.57 3.71
CA ILE A 64 17.98 6.53 2.83
C ILE A 64 17.81 7.95 3.37
N GLY A 65 16.59 8.38 3.67
CA GLY A 65 16.30 9.72 4.16
C GLY A 65 17.00 10.03 5.49
N LEU A 66 16.91 9.10 6.46
CA LEU A 66 17.56 9.25 7.74
C LEU A 66 19.09 9.23 7.61
N GLY A 67 19.64 8.31 6.82
CA GLY A 67 21.08 8.24 6.55
C GLY A 67 21.59 9.51 5.91
N TRP A 68 20.84 10.09 4.97
CA TRP A 68 21.20 11.33 4.29
C TRP A 68 21.19 12.53 5.23
N THR A 69 20.13 12.69 6.02
CA THR A 69 20.05 13.78 7.01
C THR A 69 21.18 13.67 8.03
N LEU A 70 21.47 12.48 8.55
CA LEU A 70 22.58 12.26 9.48
C LEU A 70 23.94 12.59 8.84
N ALA A 71 24.15 12.21 7.58
CA ALA A 71 25.39 12.51 6.86
C ALA A 71 25.61 14.02 6.69
N ILE A 72 24.57 14.78 6.32
CA ILE A 72 24.67 16.25 6.18
C ILE A 72 24.94 16.90 7.54
N VAL A 73 24.23 16.49 8.59
CA VAL A 73 24.43 17.01 9.95
C VAL A 73 25.84 16.73 10.45
N ALA A 74 26.35 15.52 10.23
CA ALA A 74 27.73 15.17 10.59
C ALA A 74 28.75 16.02 9.81
N ALA A 75 28.60 16.15 8.50
CA ALA A 75 29.48 16.97 7.67
C ALA A 75 29.48 18.45 8.12
N ALA A 76 28.32 18.98 8.53
CA ALA A 76 28.20 20.30 9.10
C ALA A 76 28.92 20.42 10.46
N ALA A 77 28.73 19.44 11.35
CA ALA A 77 29.34 19.43 12.68
C ALA A 77 30.88 19.37 12.65
N PHE A 78 31.45 18.64 11.69
CA PHE A 78 32.91 18.57 11.49
C PHE A 78 33.47 19.71 10.64
N GLY A 79 32.63 20.67 10.20
CA GLY A 79 33.08 21.82 9.40
C GLY A 79 33.54 21.48 7.97
N LEU A 80 33.28 20.26 7.47
CA LEU A 80 33.70 19.82 6.13
C LEU A 80 33.04 20.61 4.99
N LEU A 81 31.96 21.32 5.29
CA LEU A 81 31.13 21.98 4.27
C LEU A 81 31.70 23.35 3.87
N GLY A 82 32.54 24.00 4.67
CA GLY A 82 33.12 25.31 4.35
C GLY A 82 32.08 26.41 4.04
N ALA A 83 32.49 27.52 3.39
CA ALA A 83 31.61 28.66 3.12
C ALA A 83 30.51 28.38 2.06
N ALA A 84 30.77 27.48 1.11
CA ALA A 84 29.79 27.04 0.09
C ALA A 84 28.94 25.83 0.55
N GLY A 85 29.11 25.42 1.80
CA GLY A 85 28.58 24.19 2.36
C GLY A 85 27.07 24.06 2.34
N ALA A 86 26.38 25.17 2.63
CA ALA A 86 24.92 25.22 2.62
C ALA A 86 24.34 24.94 1.22
N MET A 87 24.98 25.45 0.17
CA MET A 87 24.52 25.25 -1.21
C MET A 87 24.74 23.82 -1.69
N VAL A 88 25.92 23.25 -1.35
CA VAL A 88 26.22 21.83 -1.63
C VAL A 88 25.23 20.94 -0.87
N ALA A 89 25.01 21.18 0.42
CA ALA A 89 24.03 20.43 1.22
C ALA A 89 22.61 20.52 0.67
N ALA A 90 22.17 21.69 0.20
CA ALA A 90 20.85 21.87 -0.41
C ALA A 90 20.70 21.08 -1.72
N LEU A 91 21.70 21.11 -2.61
CA LEU A 91 21.70 20.30 -3.83
C LEU A 91 21.65 18.81 -3.53
N LEU A 92 22.50 18.38 -2.58
CA LEU A 92 22.56 17.01 -2.11
C LEU A 92 21.19 16.57 -1.53
N HIS A 93 20.58 17.38 -0.68
CA HIS A 93 19.24 17.12 -0.14
C HIS A 93 18.20 16.85 -1.23
N ASN A 94 18.16 17.71 -2.27
CA ASN A 94 17.24 17.51 -3.39
C ASN A 94 17.53 16.22 -4.17
N LEU A 95 18.81 15.87 -4.37
CA LEU A 95 19.19 14.63 -5.04
C LEU A 95 18.71 13.38 -4.26
N SER A 96 18.83 13.39 -2.94
CA SER A 96 18.32 12.31 -2.08
C SER A 96 16.80 12.15 -2.23
N THR A 97 16.05 13.25 -2.31
CA THR A 97 14.59 13.23 -2.51
C THR A 97 14.23 12.55 -3.83
N LEU A 98 14.97 12.83 -4.92
CA LEU A 98 14.75 12.19 -6.22
C LEU A 98 15.06 10.69 -6.17
N LEU A 99 16.10 10.29 -5.44
CA LEU A 99 16.46 8.88 -5.22
C LEU A 99 15.35 8.12 -4.49
N VAL A 100 14.83 8.70 -3.42
CA VAL A 100 13.71 8.15 -2.64
C VAL A 100 12.45 8.05 -3.50
N LEU A 101 12.17 9.07 -4.31
CA LEU A 101 11.04 9.08 -5.23
C LEU A 101 11.17 7.99 -6.31
N GLY A 102 12.37 7.81 -6.88
CA GLY A 102 12.65 6.73 -7.82
C GLY A 102 12.46 5.34 -7.20
N ASN A 103 12.91 5.13 -5.96
CA ASN A 103 12.70 3.88 -5.24
C ASN A 103 11.21 3.65 -4.90
N ALA A 104 10.46 4.71 -4.57
CA ALA A 104 9.01 4.64 -4.40
C ALA A 104 8.31 4.24 -5.71
N GLY A 105 8.75 4.77 -6.86
CA GLY A 105 8.23 4.40 -8.18
C GLY A 105 8.35 2.91 -8.50
N ARG A 106 9.25 2.16 -7.85
CA ARG A 106 9.36 0.70 -8.01
C ARG A 106 8.11 -0.04 -7.52
N LEU A 107 7.33 0.54 -6.59
CA LEU A 107 6.05 -0.02 -6.15
C LEU A 107 4.96 0.05 -7.23
N LEU A 108 5.03 1.02 -8.14
CA LEU A 108 4.07 1.17 -9.23
C LEU A 108 4.18 0.05 -10.28
N ARG A 109 5.28 -0.70 -10.26
CA ARG A 109 5.52 -1.86 -11.14
C ARG A 109 5.00 -3.17 -10.55
N PHE A 110 4.15 -3.12 -9.52
CA PHE A 110 3.60 -4.34 -8.94
C PHE A 110 2.56 -4.94 -9.88
N GLU A 111 2.86 -6.09 -10.51
CA GLU A 111 1.85 -6.87 -11.23
C GLU A 111 0.90 -7.58 -10.25
N GLU A 112 -0.41 -7.41 -10.45
CA GLU A 112 -1.43 -8.20 -9.77
C GLU A 112 -1.46 -9.64 -10.33
N PRO A 113 -1.18 -10.68 -9.53
CA PRO A 113 -1.14 -12.06 -10.01
C PRO A 113 -2.50 -12.66 -10.45
N LEU A 114 -3.62 -11.97 -10.18
CA LEU A 114 -5.00 -12.45 -10.39
C LEU A 114 -5.69 -11.82 -11.61
N GLY A 115 -4.92 -11.34 -12.60
CA GLY A 115 -5.39 -10.51 -13.74
C GLY A 115 -6.40 -11.13 -14.72
N GLN A 116 -7.13 -12.19 -14.36
CA GLN A 116 -8.25 -12.71 -15.15
C GLN A 116 -9.51 -12.71 -14.28
N PRO A 117 -10.43 -11.74 -14.48
CA PRO A 117 -11.80 -11.87 -14.00
C PRO A 117 -12.34 -13.18 -14.55
N ARG A 118 -12.72 -14.12 -13.66
CA ARG A 118 -13.51 -15.26 -14.12
C ARG A 118 -14.79 -14.65 -14.72
N PRO A 119 -15.18 -14.97 -15.97
CA PRO A 119 -16.45 -14.50 -16.51
C PRO A 119 -17.52 -14.81 -15.47
N ALA A 120 -18.38 -13.82 -15.19
CA ALA A 120 -19.54 -14.03 -14.35
C ALA A 120 -20.20 -15.31 -14.86
N VAL A 121 -20.46 -16.26 -13.96
CA VAL A 121 -21.29 -17.41 -14.32
C VAL A 121 -22.66 -16.79 -14.59
N GLU A 122 -22.87 -16.46 -15.86
CA GLU A 122 -24.16 -16.04 -16.39
C GLU A 122 -25.11 -17.15 -15.99
N GLY A 123 -26.11 -16.76 -15.20
CA GLY A 123 -27.11 -17.68 -14.69
C GLY A 123 -27.56 -18.54 -15.85
N ARG A 124 -27.52 -19.85 -15.65
CA ARG A 124 -28.28 -20.75 -16.50
C ARG A 124 -29.71 -20.30 -16.36
N GLU A 125 -30.16 -19.48 -17.31
CA GLU A 125 -31.55 -19.33 -17.62
C GLU A 125 -32.09 -20.75 -17.77
N GLU A 126 -33.15 -21.01 -17.04
CA GLU A 126 -33.80 -22.29 -16.95
C GLU A 126 -34.22 -22.72 -18.36
N GLU A 127 -33.35 -23.47 -19.03
CA GLU A 127 -33.71 -24.26 -20.19
C GLU A 127 -34.51 -25.47 -19.67
N GLY A 128 -35.80 -25.21 -19.49
CA GLY A 128 -36.82 -26.16 -19.10
C GLY A 128 -38.16 -25.72 -19.69
N THR A 129 -38.23 -25.63 -21.01
CA THR A 129 -39.50 -25.69 -21.77
C THR A 129 -39.99 -27.13 -21.85
N PRO A 130 -41.24 -27.41 -22.27
CA PRO A 130 -42.33 -26.51 -22.68
C PRO A 130 -43.57 -26.51 -21.76
#